data_AF-A0AAV9SU08-F1
#
_entry.id   AF-A0AAV9SU08-F1
#
_cell.length_a   1.000
_cell.length_b   1.000
_cell.length_c   1.000
_cell.angle_alpha   90.00
_cell.angle_beta   90.00
_cell.angle_gamma   90.00
#
_symmetry.space_group_name_H-M   'P 1'
#
loop_
_entity.id
_entity.type
_entity.pdbx_description
1 polymer ?
#
loop_
_entity_poly.entity_id
_entity_poly.type
_entity_poly.pdbx_seq_one_letter_code
_entity_poly.pdbx_strand_id
1 'polypeptide(L)'
;MRKTTLVAFAASLLSVDGLVLRKSESSVPKVVGLDLHRATVPYTRNRRDMLRKRGSVQASLDNLETLYFVNGSLGTPAQPMRFHLDTGSSDLWVNTASSTLCKGQGTPCSVSGTYSANDSSTYNYVGSWFNISYVDGSGASGDYVTDKFTIGGSSLTDFQFGVGYTSSSAQGILGVGYKVNEVQVGRAGLQPYDNLPAKMVAEGLIQSSAFSL
;
A
#
# COMPACT_ATOMS: atom_id res chain seq x y z
N MET A 1 -50.74 59.52 52.65
CA MET A 1 -50.63 58.04 52.73
C MET A 1 -50.88 57.44 51.34
N ARG A 2 -49.84 56.82 50.76
CA ARG A 2 -49.84 55.69 49.80
C ARG A 2 -48.44 55.64 49.19
N LYS A 3 -47.64 54.65 49.61
CA LYS A 3 -46.34 54.35 48.99
C LYS A 3 -46.53 53.10 48.15
N THR A 4 -46.31 53.24 46.85
CA THR A 4 -46.31 52.17 45.85
C THR A 4 -44.95 51.48 45.88
N THR A 5 -44.96 50.16 46.09
CA THR A 5 -43.76 49.31 46.09
C THR A 5 -43.57 48.72 44.70
N LEU A 6 -42.44 49.01 44.05
CA LEU A 6 -42.01 48.31 42.82
C LEU A 6 -41.28 47.01 43.21
N VAL A 7 -41.72 45.89 42.64
CA VAL A 7 -41.04 44.60 42.72
C VAL A 7 -40.16 44.45 41.48
N ALA A 8 -38.85 44.28 41.67
CA ALA A 8 -37.91 43.98 40.59
C ALA A 8 -37.74 42.46 40.46
N PHE A 9 -38.02 41.93 39.27
CA PHE A 9 -37.76 40.54 38.89
C PHE A 9 -36.26 40.31 38.71
N ALA A 10 -35.68 39.36 39.45
CA ALA A 10 -34.31 38.90 39.24
C ALA A 10 -34.29 37.81 38.14
N ALA A 11 -33.56 38.05 37.05
CA ALA A 11 -33.27 37.04 36.05
C ALA A 11 -32.08 36.18 36.51
N SER A 12 -32.30 34.89 36.71
CA SER A 12 -31.26 33.90 37.01
C SER A 12 -30.53 33.51 35.72
N LEU A 13 -29.23 33.82 35.62
CA LEU A 13 -28.35 33.30 34.58
C LEU A 13 -27.97 31.86 34.92
N LEU A 14 -28.37 30.90 34.07
CA LEU A 14 -27.86 29.53 34.12
C LEU A 14 -26.49 29.50 33.46
N SER A 15 -25.44 29.22 34.23
CA SER A 15 -24.09 28.98 33.71
C SER A 15 -24.03 27.62 33.02
N VAL A 16 -23.66 27.61 31.74
CA VAL A 16 -23.35 26.40 30.98
C VAL A 16 -21.92 25.98 31.35
N ASP A 17 -21.75 24.87 32.06
CA ASP A 17 -20.44 24.28 32.29
C ASP A 17 -19.93 23.65 31.00
N GLY A 18 -19.07 24.38 30.28
CA GLY A 18 -18.29 23.84 29.18
C GLY A 18 -17.23 22.86 29.70
N LEU A 19 -17.02 21.73 29.02
CA LEU A 19 -15.91 20.84 29.30
C LEU A 19 -14.58 21.59 29.09
N VAL A 20 -13.91 21.95 30.18
CA VAL A 20 -12.54 22.47 30.13
C VAL A 20 -11.57 21.30 30.19
N LEU A 21 -10.95 20.96 29.06
CA LEU A 21 -9.81 20.05 29.00
C LEU A 21 -8.65 20.63 29.81
N ARG A 22 -8.45 20.13 31.04
CA ARG A 22 -7.25 20.45 31.83
C ARG A 22 -6.08 19.62 31.33
N LYS A 23 -5.03 20.30 30.84
CA LYS A 23 -3.75 19.68 30.52
C LYS A 23 -3.15 19.11 31.83
N SER A 24 -2.84 17.81 31.83
CA SER A 24 -2.22 17.13 32.97
C SER A 24 -0.85 17.75 33.29
N GLU A 25 -0.64 18.20 34.53
CA GLU A 25 0.62 18.81 35.03
C GLU A 25 1.77 17.82 35.28
N SER A 26 1.58 16.54 34.97
CA SER A 26 2.63 15.51 35.05
C SER A 26 3.84 15.90 34.18
N SER A 27 5.00 16.10 34.80
CA SER A 27 6.28 16.49 34.19
C SER A 27 6.95 15.40 33.34
N VAL A 28 6.39 14.20 33.29
CA VAL A 28 6.90 13.10 32.45
C VAL A 28 6.17 13.10 31.09
N PRO A 29 6.90 13.21 29.96
CA PRO A 29 6.31 13.13 28.63
C PRO A 29 5.59 11.80 28.43
N LYS A 30 4.31 11.84 28.06
CA LYS A 30 3.48 10.63 27.82
C LYS A 30 3.42 10.21 26.35
N VAL A 31 3.86 11.09 25.45
CA VAL A 31 3.90 10.85 24.01
C VAL A 31 5.18 11.43 23.42
N VAL A 32 5.71 10.78 22.40
CA VAL A 32 6.75 11.36 21.56
C VAL A 32 6.05 12.18 20.49
N GLY A 33 6.19 13.51 20.57
CA GLY A 33 5.79 14.41 19.49
C GLY A 33 6.89 14.41 18.42
N LEU A 34 6.55 13.99 17.21
CA LEU A 34 7.43 14.12 16.04
C LEU A 34 6.82 15.19 15.13
N ASP A 35 7.25 16.44 15.34
CA ASP A 35 6.81 17.56 14.52
C ASP A 35 7.41 17.45 13.12
N LEU A 36 6.53 17.34 12.11
CA LEU A 36 6.93 17.35 10.70
C LEU A 36 7.20 18.79 10.27
N HIS A 37 8.47 19.20 10.33
CA HIS A 37 8.92 20.45 9.74
C HIS A 37 9.26 20.23 8.26
N ARG A 38 8.50 20.87 7.36
CA ARG A 38 8.91 21.03 5.96
C ARG A 38 10.04 22.05 5.91
N ALA A 39 11.28 21.58 6.02
CA ALA A 39 12.45 22.43 5.83
C ALA A 39 12.56 22.83 4.35
N THR A 40 12.38 24.12 4.06
CA THR A 40 12.84 24.68 2.78
C THR A 40 14.34 24.86 2.89
N VAL A 41 15.09 23.81 2.55
CA VAL A 41 16.56 23.87 2.53
C VAL A 41 16.98 24.75 1.35
N PRO A 42 17.68 25.89 1.57
CA PRO A 42 18.25 26.67 0.48
C PRO A 42 19.26 25.79 -0.26
N TYR A 43 18.89 25.36 -1.47
CA TYR A 43 19.73 24.46 -2.26
C TYR A 43 20.93 25.22 -2.82
N THR A 44 22.06 25.19 -2.12
CA THR A 44 23.34 25.56 -2.70
C THR A 44 23.79 24.43 -3.64
N ARG A 45 23.72 24.66 -4.96
CA ARG A 45 24.15 23.72 -6.01
C ARG A 45 25.63 23.36 -5.84
N ASN A 46 25.94 22.32 -5.08
CA ASN A 46 27.24 21.67 -5.11
C ASN A 46 27.29 20.70 -6.28
N ARG A 47 28.31 20.83 -7.14
CA ARG A 47 28.52 19.95 -8.31
C ARG A 47 28.69 18.47 -7.93
N ARG A 48 29.02 18.18 -6.66
CA ARG A 48 29.11 16.84 -6.07
C ARG A 48 27.75 16.23 -5.72
N ASP A 49 26.75 17.07 -5.43
CA ASP A 49 25.37 16.65 -5.08
C ASP A 49 24.45 16.57 -6.30
N MET A 50 24.98 16.89 -7.48
CA MET A 50 24.35 16.48 -8.73
C MET A 50 24.45 14.96 -8.82
N LEU A 51 23.45 14.28 -8.25
CA LEU A 51 23.14 12.89 -8.57
C LEU A 51 23.17 12.80 -10.10
N ARG A 52 24.21 12.12 -10.60
CA ARG A 52 24.36 11.74 -12.00
C ARG A 52 22.99 11.25 -12.46
N LYS A 53 22.44 11.80 -13.55
CA LYS A 53 21.11 11.48 -14.10
C LYS A 53 20.93 9.95 -14.07
N ARG A 54 20.31 9.43 -13.01
CA ARG A 54 20.15 7.99 -12.81
C ARG A 54 19.09 7.58 -13.82
N GLY A 55 19.36 6.58 -14.64
CA GLY A 55 18.27 5.90 -15.33
C GLY A 55 17.34 5.36 -14.24
N SER A 56 16.15 5.93 -14.13
CA SER A 56 15.12 5.48 -13.19
C SER A 56 14.06 4.76 -14.00
N VAL A 57 13.63 3.59 -13.54
CA VAL A 57 12.35 3.05 -13.98
C VAL A 57 11.27 3.96 -13.43
N GLN A 58 10.49 4.58 -14.32
CA GLN A 58 9.40 5.49 -13.94
C GLN A 58 8.07 4.80 -14.17
N ALA A 59 7.22 4.78 -13.15
CA ALA A 59 5.84 4.33 -13.24
C ALA A 59 4.92 5.42 -12.66
N SER A 60 3.89 5.78 -13.41
CA SER A 60 2.91 6.78 -12.97
C SER A 60 1.99 6.20 -11.90
N LEU A 61 1.63 7.04 -10.90
CA LEU A 61 0.68 6.68 -9.86
C LEU A 61 -0.66 7.38 -10.09
N ASP A 62 -1.72 6.58 -10.17
CA ASP A 62 -3.11 7.02 -10.22
C ASP A 62 -3.62 7.22 -8.78
N ASN A 63 -4.04 8.44 -8.43
CA ASN A 63 -4.67 8.72 -7.13
C ASN A 63 -6.18 8.42 -7.20
N LEU A 64 -6.64 7.42 -6.46
CA LEU A 64 -8.07 7.08 -6.32
C LEU A 64 -8.58 7.44 -4.93
N GLU A 65 -8.34 8.69 -4.53
CA GLU A 65 -8.70 9.35 -3.27
C GLU A 65 -7.92 8.83 -2.05
N THR A 66 -8.15 7.58 -1.67
CA THR A 66 -7.56 7.01 -0.45
C THR A 66 -6.29 6.20 -0.72
N LEU A 67 -6.11 5.73 -1.96
CA LEU A 67 -5.03 4.82 -2.34
C LEU A 67 -4.38 5.24 -3.65
N TYR A 68 -3.11 4.88 -3.82
CA TYR A 68 -2.33 5.11 -5.03
C TYR A 68 -2.14 3.81 -5.80
N PHE A 69 -2.41 3.85 -7.10
CA PHE A 69 -2.35 2.70 -7.97
C PHE A 69 -1.31 2.86 -9.07
N VAL A 70 -0.72 1.74 -9.49
CA VAL A 70 0.23 1.68 -10.60
C VAL A 70 -0.21 0.63 -11.60
N ASN A 71 -0.07 0.94 -12.89
CA ASN A 71 -0.40 0.00 -13.96
C ASN A 71 0.84 -0.82 -14.35
N GLY A 72 0.61 -2.09 -14.66
CA GLY A 72 1.62 -3.01 -15.18
C GLY A 72 0.96 -4.15 -15.95
N SER A 73 1.72 -5.21 -16.23
CA SER A 73 1.17 -6.41 -16.85
C SER A 73 1.89 -7.67 -16.41
N LEU A 74 1.16 -8.77 -16.35
CA LEU A 74 1.68 -10.10 -16.04
C LEU A 74 1.51 -11.03 -17.25
N GLY A 75 2.44 -11.95 -17.46
CA GLY A 75 2.31 -13.00 -18.45
C GLY A 75 2.80 -12.72 -19.85
N THR A 76 2.77 -13.77 -20.67
CA THR A 76 3.08 -13.76 -22.10
C THR A 76 1.99 -14.53 -22.87
N PRO A 77 1.07 -13.87 -23.59
CA PRO A 77 0.97 -12.43 -23.81
C PRO A 77 0.66 -11.63 -22.54
N ALA A 78 0.98 -10.33 -22.58
CA ALA A 78 0.81 -9.42 -21.45
C ALA A 78 -0.67 -9.24 -21.08
N GLN A 79 -1.01 -9.54 -19.83
CA GLN A 79 -2.33 -9.33 -19.24
C GLN A 79 -2.28 -8.03 -18.40
N PRO A 80 -3.05 -6.99 -18.75
CA PRO A 80 -2.97 -5.69 -18.10
C PRO A 80 -3.56 -5.73 -16.69
N MET A 81 -2.80 -5.23 -15.73
CA MET A 81 -3.16 -5.23 -14.31
C MET A 81 -2.96 -3.83 -13.70
N ARG A 82 -3.77 -3.52 -12.69
CA ARG A 82 -3.59 -2.34 -11.84
C ARG A 82 -3.39 -2.76 -10.40
N PHE A 83 -2.34 -2.26 -9.79
CA PHE A 83 -1.90 -2.62 -8.45
C PHE A 83 -2.01 -1.44 -7.50
N HIS A 84 -2.57 -1.65 -6.32
CA HIS A 84 -2.36 -0.76 -5.19
C HIS A 84 -0.88 -0.86 -4.78
N LEU A 85 -0.15 0.26 -4.86
CA LEU A 85 1.23 0.32 -4.41
C LEU A 85 1.26 0.35 -2.87
N ASP A 86 1.81 -0.70 -2.27
CA ASP A 86 1.80 -0.87 -0.82
C ASP A 86 3.22 -0.94 -0.26
N THR A 87 3.60 0.08 0.52
CA THR A 87 4.90 0.11 1.22
C THR A 87 4.88 -0.64 2.55
N GLY A 88 3.69 -1.00 3.06
CA GLY A 88 3.47 -1.73 4.30
C GLY A 88 3.53 -3.26 4.16
N SER A 89 3.49 -3.78 2.93
CA SER A 89 3.65 -5.21 2.62
C SER A 89 4.78 -5.47 1.62
N SER A 90 5.03 -6.73 1.27
CA SER A 90 6.22 -7.13 0.50
C SER A 90 5.97 -8.13 -0.62
N ASP A 91 4.74 -8.63 -0.76
CA ASP A 91 4.34 -9.53 -1.83
C ASP A 91 3.52 -8.79 -2.90
N LEU A 92 3.74 -9.12 -4.18
CA LEU A 92 2.76 -8.84 -5.23
C LEU A 92 1.71 -9.96 -5.19
N TRP A 93 0.42 -9.61 -5.30
CA TRP A 93 -0.60 -10.63 -5.58
C TRP A 93 -1.77 -10.09 -6.41
N VAL A 94 -2.44 -11.01 -7.11
CA VAL A 94 -3.58 -10.73 -8.00
C VAL A 94 -4.69 -11.74 -7.80
N ASN A 95 -5.90 -11.35 -8.18
CA ASN A 95 -7.04 -12.26 -8.23
C ASN A 95 -7.16 -12.96 -9.59
N THR A 96 -7.80 -14.13 -9.60
CA THR A 96 -8.32 -14.74 -10.84
C THR A 96 -9.79 -14.40 -11.05
N ALA A 97 -10.28 -14.49 -12.28
CA ALA A 97 -11.70 -14.30 -12.61
C ALA A 97 -12.61 -15.30 -11.88
N SER A 98 -12.09 -16.49 -11.56
CA SER A 98 -12.79 -17.55 -10.84
C SER A 98 -12.67 -17.49 -9.32
N SER A 99 -11.92 -16.53 -8.78
CA SER A 99 -11.74 -16.39 -7.33
C SER A 99 -13.07 -16.16 -6.62
N THR A 100 -13.13 -16.50 -5.32
CA THR A 100 -14.37 -16.40 -4.52
C THR A 100 -15.03 -15.04 -4.59
N LEU A 101 -14.23 -13.97 -4.65
CA LEU A 101 -14.70 -12.60 -4.79
C LEU A 101 -15.04 -12.25 -6.24
N CYS A 102 -14.13 -12.52 -7.19
CA CYS A 102 -14.30 -12.03 -8.56
C CYS A 102 -15.41 -12.72 -9.34
N LYS A 103 -15.82 -13.93 -8.94
CA LYS A 103 -17.00 -14.60 -9.50
C LYS A 103 -18.34 -13.99 -9.05
N GLY A 104 -18.31 -13.03 -8.13
CA GLY A 104 -19.49 -12.30 -7.66
C GLY A 104 -20.12 -11.44 -8.75
N GLN A 105 -21.37 -11.03 -8.52
CA GLN A 105 -22.09 -10.13 -9.43
C GLN A 105 -21.41 -8.76 -9.50
N GLY A 106 -21.45 -8.10 -10.67
CA GLY A 106 -20.96 -6.73 -10.83
C GLY A 106 -19.45 -6.56 -10.99
N THR A 107 -18.74 -7.59 -11.46
CA THR A 107 -17.29 -7.57 -11.78
C THR A 107 -16.43 -6.87 -10.70
N PRO A 108 -16.47 -7.36 -9.44
CA PRO A 108 -15.90 -6.64 -8.30
C PRO A 108 -14.39 -6.37 -8.45
N CYS A 109 -13.67 -7.20 -9.20
CA CYS A 109 -12.23 -7.08 -9.43
C CYS A 109 -11.86 -6.24 -10.67
N SER A 110 -12.83 -5.56 -11.29
CA SER A 110 -12.60 -4.69 -12.46
C SER A 110 -11.61 -3.55 -12.18
N VAL A 111 -11.48 -3.10 -10.92
CA VAL A 111 -10.53 -2.07 -10.52
C VAL A 111 -9.06 -2.46 -10.77
N SER A 112 -8.74 -3.76 -10.63
CA SER A 112 -7.37 -4.28 -10.74
C SER A 112 -7.14 -5.19 -11.93
N GLY A 113 -8.21 -5.69 -12.56
CA GLY A 113 -8.13 -6.77 -13.52
C GLY A 113 -8.00 -8.12 -12.84
N THR A 114 -7.90 -9.18 -13.64
CA THR A 114 -7.75 -10.55 -13.17
C THR A 114 -6.72 -11.29 -14.00
N TYR A 115 -5.90 -12.10 -13.35
CA TYR A 115 -4.86 -12.90 -13.98
C TYR A 115 -5.36 -14.30 -14.35
N SER A 116 -4.92 -14.79 -15.50
CA SER A 116 -5.19 -16.13 -16.02
C SER A 116 -3.86 -16.85 -16.30
N ALA A 117 -3.49 -17.78 -15.42
CA ALA A 117 -2.25 -18.55 -15.53
C ALA A 117 -2.18 -19.34 -16.86
N ASN A 118 -3.29 -19.96 -17.26
CA ASN A 118 -3.36 -20.81 -18.45
C ASN A 118 -3.22 -20.02 -19.76
N ASP A 119 -3.41 -18.69 -19.73
CA ASP A 119 -3.27 -17.83 -20.89
C ASP A 119 -1.83 -17.28 -21.03
N SER A 120 -0.91 -17.64 -20.13
CA SER A 120 0.48 -17.22 -20.17
C SER A 120 1.43 -18.37 -20.48
N SER A 121 2.22 -18.22 -21.53
CA SER A 121 3.28 -19.16 -21.93
C SER A 121 4.54 -19.11 -21.07
N THR A 122 4.69 -18.08 -20.23
CA THR A 122 5.80 -17.93 -19.28
C THR A 122 5.40 -18.20 -17.84
N TYR A 123 4.17 -18.66 -17.63
CA TYR A 123 3.69 -19.10 -16.33
C TYR A 123 4.48 -20.32 -15.84
N ASN A 124 4.86 -20.29 -14.57
CA ASN A 124 5.37 -21.45 -13.88
C ASN A 124 4.85 -21.50 -12.43
N TYR A 125 4.44 -22.69 -11.99
CA TYR A 125 3.95 -22.92 -10.64
C TYR A 125 5.11 -23.01 -9.64
N VAL A 126 4.94 -22.42 -8.45
CA VAL A 126 5.90 -22.51 -7.34
C VAL A 126 5.34 -23.31 -6.18
N GLY A 127 4.12 -23.03 -5.73
CA GLY A 127 3.60 -23.66 -4.52
C GLY A 127 2.25 -23.16 -4.00
N SER A 128 1.40 -24.06 -3.48
CA SER A 128 0.07 -23.74 -2.93
C SER A 128 0.06 -23.27 -1.47
N TRP A 129 1.00 -22.41 -1.08
CA TRP A 129 1.10 -21.87 0.29
C TRP A 129 1.00 -20.35 0.35
N PHE A 130 0.57 -19.67 -0.72
CA PHE A 130 0.30 -18.24 -0.66
C PHE A 130 -0.91 -17.98 0.24
N ASN A 131 -0.72 -17.18 1.29
CA ASN A 131 -1.76 -16.83 2.26
C ASN A 131 -1.41 -15.53 2.97
N ILE A 132 -1.93 -14.42 2.48
CA ILE A 132 -1.69 -13.07 3.00
C ILE A 132 -2.92 -12.52 3.73
N SER A 133 -2.69 -11.77 4.81
CA SER A 133 -3.73 -10.99 5.47
C SER A 133 -3.19 -9.63 5.91
N TYR A 134 -4.05 -8.63 5.87
CA TYR A 134 -3.76 -7.24 6.24
C TYR A 134 -4.39 -6.89 7.59
N VAL A 135 -3.97 -5.75 8.15
CA VAL A 135 -4.42 -5.27 9.47
C VAL A 135 -5.92 -4.96 9.50
N ASP A 136 -6.50 -4.59 8.36
CA ASP A 136 -7.94 -4.34 8.21
C ASP A 136 -8.78 -5.64 8.14
N GLY A 137 -8.14 -6.80 8.22
CA GLY A 137 -8.79 -8.12 8.11
C GLY A 137 -8.99 -8.61 6.68
N SER A 138 -8.64 -7.82 5.66
CA SER A 138 -8.65 -8.27 4.27
C SER A 138 -7.49 -9.24 4.00
N GLY A 139 -7.57 -10.00 2.92
CA GLY A 139 -6.52 -10.96 2.55
C GLY A 139 -6.82 -11.77 1.30
N ALA A 140 -5.90 -12.67 1.00
CA ALA A 140 -6.01 -13.62 -0.10
C ALA A 140 -5.20 -14.90 0.15
N SER A 141 -5.63 -16.01 -0.44
CA SER A 141 -4.90 -17.28 -0.40
C SER A 141 -5.01 -18.05 -1.73
N GLY A 142 -3.97 -18.80 -2.05
CA GLY A 142 -3.87 -19.62 -3.25
C GLY A 142 -2.43 -20.05 -3.52
N ASP A 143 -1.96 -19.83 -4.74
CA ASP A 143 -0.64 -20.28 -5.19
C ASP A 143 0.37 -19.15 -5.27
N TYR A 144 1.63 -19.46 -4.97
CA TYR A 144 2.76 -18.73 -5.53
C TYR A 144 3.08 -19.28 -6.91
N VAL A 145 3.38 -18.36 -7.81
CA VAL A 145 3.71 -18.62 -9.21
C VAL A 145 4.85 -17.69 -9.62
N THR A 146 5.54 -18.01 -10.70
CA THR A 146 6.42 -17.07 -11.41
C THR A 146 5.87 -16.80 -12.79
N ASP A 147 5.99 -15.55 -13.24
CA ASP A 147 5.70 -15.19 -14.62
C ASP A 147 6.49 -13.93 -15.03
N LYS A 148 6.39 -13.51 -16.28
CA LYS A 148 6.89 -12.22 -16.74
C LYS A 148 6.07 -11.09 -16.10
N PHE A 149 6.75 -10.12 -15.49
CA PHE A 149 6.12 -8.89 -14.98
C PHE A 149 6.68 -7.68 -15.73
N THR A 150 5.81 -6.74 -16.13
CA THR A 150 6.24 -5.49 -16.78
C THR A 150 5.64 -4.30 -16.08
N ILE A 151 6.49 -3.32 -15.74
CA ILE A 151 6.13 -2.08 -15.05
C ILE A 151 7.07 -0.96 -15.46
N GLY A 152 6.53 0.25 -15.69
CA GLY A 152 7.34 1.41 -16.06
C GLY A 152 8.20 1.21 -17.32
N GLY A 153 7.69 0.44 -18.28
CA GLY A 153 8.40 0.09 -19.52
C GLY A 153 9.55 -0.92 -19.36
N SER A 154 9.77 -1.45 -18.15
CA SER A 154 10.79 -2.48 -17.87
C SER A 154 10.12 -3.83 -17.64
N SER A 155 10.73 -4.91 -18.13
CA SER A 155 10.25 -6.27 -17.93
C SER A 155 11.20 -7.04 -17.00
N LEU A 156 10.62 -7.83 -16.11
CA LEU A 156 11.26 -8.79 -15.22
C LEU A 156 10.82 -10.20 -15.62
N THR A 157 11.75 -11.15 -15.64
CA THR A 157 11.46 -12.56 -15.95
C THR A 157 11.46 -13.39 -14.67
N ASP A 158 10.65 -14.45 -14.64
CA ASP A 158 10.52 -15.31 -13.45
C ASP A 158 10.26 -14.48 -12.18
N PHE A 159 9.34 -13.52 -12.27
CA PHE A 159 8.94 -12.68 -11.15
C PHE A 159 7.92 -13.44 -10.32
N GLN A 160 8.23 -13.68 -9.04
CA GLN A 160 7.36 -14.45 -8.16
C GLN A 160 6.26 -13.58 -7.55
N PHE A 161 5.01 -14.07 -7.56
CA PHE A 161 3.86 -13.41 -6.97
C PHE A 161 2.77 -14.41 -6.55
N GLY A 162 1.81 -13.92 -5.76
CA GLY A 162 0.65 -14.69 -5.32
C GLY A 162 -0.54 -14.61 -6.28
N VAL A 163 -1.20 -15.73 -6.51
CA VAL A 163 -2.49 -15.83 -7.19
C VAL A 163 -3.56 -16.20 -6.16
N GLY A 164 -4.43 -15.25 -5.86
CA GLY A 164 -5.52 -15.41 -4.91
C GLY A 164 -6.74 -16.10 -5.55
N TYR A 165 -6.99 -17.35 -5.16
CA TYR A 165 -8.24 -18.05 -5.51
C TYR A 165 -9.35 -17.79 -4.50
N THR A 166 -8.97 -17.51 -3.25
CA THR A 166 -9.87 -17.00 -2.22
C THR A 166 -9.37 -15.63 -1.80
N SER A 167 -10.24 -14.62 -1.78
CA SER A 167 -9.88 -13.26 -1.40
C SER A 167 -11.07 -12.50 -0.83
N SER A 168 -10.76 -11.47 -0.05
CA SER A 168 -11.73 -10.50 0.49
C SER A 168 -11.46 -9.06 -0.01
N SER A 169 -10.46 -8.87 -0.87
CA SER A 169 -10.15 -7.59 -1.50
C SER A 169 -10.18 -7.70 -3.02
N ALA A 170 -10.84 -6.73 -3.65
CA ALA A 170 -10.90 -6.59 -5.11
C ALA A 170 -9.59 -6.05 -5.72
N GLN A 171 -8.70 -5.53 -4.88
CA GLN A 171 -7.45 -4.90 -5.29
C GLN A 171 -6.38 -5.96 -5.52
N GLY A 172 -5.67 -5.88 -6.63
CA GLY A 172 -4.32 -6.42 -6.75
C GLY A 172 -3.35 -5.52 -5.99
N ILE A 173 -2.37 -6.10 -5.31
CA ILE A 173 -1.42 -5.36 -4.47
C ILE A 173 -0.02 -5.58 -5.00
N LEU A 174 0.77 -4.52 -4.99
CA LEU A 174 2.21 -4.54 -5.26
C LEU A 174 2.93 -4.12 -3.98
N GLY A 175 3.31 -5.10 -3.16
CA GLY A 175 4.17 -4.90 -2.01
C GLY A 175 5.60 -4.55 -2.42
N VAL A 176 6.15 -3.46 -1.88
CA VAL A 176 7.52 -3.00 -2.17
C VAL A 176 8.40 -2.89 -0.92
N GLY A 177 7.95 -3.45 0.20
CA GLY A 177 8.70 -3.50 1.44
C GLY A 177 9.88 -4.48 1.43
N TYR A 178 10.45 -4.73 2.60
CA TYR A 178 11.58 -5.63 2.75
C TYR A 178 11.21 -7.09 2.54
N LYS A 179 12.07 -7.83 1.84
CA LYS A 179 11.89 -9.28 1.59
C LYS A 179 11.61 -10.12 2.84
N VAL A 180 12.20 -9.74 3.99
CA VAL A 180 11.97 -10.45 5.26
C VAL A 180 10.52 -10.40 5.75
N ASN A 181 9.71 -9.50 5.19
CA ASN A 181 8.29 -9.34 5.47
C ASN A 181 7.39 -10.02 4.41
N GLU A 182 7.97 -10.73 3.45
CA GLU A 182 7.18 -11.59 2.53
C GLU A 182 6.45 -12.67 3.32
N VAL A 183 5.21 -12.94 2.93
CA VAL A 183 4.34 -13.78 3.76
C VAL A 183 4.82 -15.24 3.82
N GLN A 184 5.53 -15.73 2.79
CA GLN A 184 6.15 -17.06 2.84
C GLN A 184 7.24 -17.18 3.91
N VAL A 185 7.93 -16.10 4.26
CA VAL A 185 8.93 -16.09 5.33
C VAL A 185 8.22 -16.23 6.68
N GLY A 186 7.23 -15.36 6.93
CA GLY A 186 6.55 -15.31 8.22
C GLY A 186 5.58 -16.46 8.48
N ARG A 187 4.97 -17.04 7.44
CA ARG A 187 3.92 -18.08 7.59
C ARG A 187 4.33 -19.48 7.16
N ALA A 188 5.12 -19.59 6.10
CA ALA A 188 5.56 -20.90 5.61
C ALA A 188 6.96 -21.28 6.12
N GLY A 189 7.67 -20.37 6.80
CA GLY A 189 9.03 -20.61 7.29
C GLY A 189 10.05 -20.80 6.15
N LEU A 190 9.75 -20.28 4.96
CA LEU A 190 10.59 -20.40 3.78
C LEU A 190 11.56 -19.22 3.67
N GLN A 191 12.57 -19.37 2.82
CA GLN A 191 13.48 -18.28 2.51
C GLN A 191 12.75 -17.18 1.73
N PRO A 192 13.14 -15.90 1.85
CA PRO A 192 12.60 -14.84 1.01
C PRO A 192 12.91 -15.07 -0.48
N TYR A 193 12.09 -14.52 -1.35
CA TYR A 193 12.32 -14.40 -2.79
C TYR A 193 12.66 -12.95 -3.17
N ASP A 194 13.00 -12.68 -4.43
CA ASP A 194 13.25 -11.30 -4.86
C ASP A 194 11.94 -10.61 -5.26
N ASN A 195 11.33 -9.87 -4.33
CA ASN A 195 10.24 -8.92 -4.63
C ASN A 195 10.72 -7.73 -5.51
N LEU A 196 9.81 -6.83 -5.88
CA LEU A 196 10.06 -5.87 -6.99
C LEU A 196 11.38 -5.08 -6.87
N PRO A 197 11.68 -4.34 -5.77
CA PRO A 197 12.93 -3.61 -5.68
C PRO A 197 14.16 -4.51 -5.72
N ALA A 198 14.10 -5.70 -5.09
CA ALA A 198 15.20 -6.66 -5.08
C ALA A 198 15.42 -7.28 -6.47
N LYS A 199 14.35 -7.67 -7.16
CA LYS A 199 14.42 -8.24 -8.51
C LYS A 199 14.97 -7.23 -9.52
N MET A 200 14.56 -5.97 -9.44
CA MET A 200 15.10 -4.92 -10.30
C MET A 200 16.61 -4.70 -10.10
N VAL A 201 17.12 -4.88 -8.88
CA VAL A 201 18.57 -4.87 -8.63
C VAL A 201 19.23 -6.13 -9.21
N ALA A 202 18.65 -7.30 -8.97
CA ALA A 202 19.18 -8.58 -9.44
C ALA A 202 19.28 -8.63 -10.98
N GLU A 203 18.33 -8.04 -11.70
CA GLU A 203 18.34 -7.93 -13.16
C GLU A 203 19.09 -6.70 -13.69
N GLY A 204 19.72 -5.91 -12.82
CA GLY A 204 20.53 -4.76 -13.20
C GLY A 204 19.74 -3.55 -13.75
N LEU A 205 18.43 -3.52 -13.54
CA LEU A 205 17.55 -2.40 -13.95
C LEU A 205 17.73 -1.17 -13.05
N ILE A 206 18.03 -1.40 -11.77
CA ILE A 206 18.37 -0.34 -10.80
C ILE A 206 19.61 -0.72 -9.99
N GLN A 207 20.33 0.27 -9.47
CA GLN A 207 21.60 0.05 -8.75
C GLN A 207 21.44 -0.22 -7.25
N SER A 208 20.26 0.02 -6.70
CA SER A 208 19.97 -0.10 -5.28
C SER A 208 18.51 -0.45 -5.08
N SER A 209 18.22 -1.28 -4.08
CA SER A 209 16.84 -1.67 -3.72
C SER A 209 16.17 -0.50 -2.99
N ALA A 210 15.80 0.52 -3.75
CA ALA A 210 15.23 1.77 -3.27
C ALA A 210 14.32 2.38 -4.33
N PHE A 211 13.31 3.10 -3.88
CA PHE A 211 12.37 3.86 -4.70
C PHE A 211 12.12 5.23 -4.04
N SER A 212 11.56 6.15 -4.80
CA SER A 212 11.13 7.47 -4.32
C SER A 212 9.62 7.59 -4.45
N LEU A 213 8.96 8.09 -3.41
CA LEU A 213 7.53 8.41 -3.37
C LEU A 213 7.36 9.88 -2.95
#